data_AF-A0A7L4TJN0-F1
#
_entry.id   AF-A0A7L4TJN0-F1
#
_cell.length_a   1.000
_cell.length_b   1.000
_cell.length_c   1.000
_cell.angle_alpha   90.00
_cell.angle_beta   90.00
_cell.angle_gamma   90.00
#
_symmetry.space_group_name_H-M   'P 1'
#
loop_
_entity.id
_entity.type
_entity.pdbx_description
1 polymer ?
#
loop_
_entity_poly.entity_id
_entity_poly.type
_entity_poly.pdbx_seq_one_letter_code
_entity_poly.pdbx_strand_id
1 'polypeptide(L)'
;MKFTLMILSEIIKMMMMNKNSLFLLLLFTFFLSCKQSNATLEQKNNQNKELKENLNKDERNNWLFFKTVSLSPNSYLCDDYNYNSLKFDIDNDSVFINNKYTDDVYTSSIKSEDYFKYKYLYETYKKILKQEFNIDIPKIIKTIRNKRVYDKNSELDKYFQDAFFIDNYVFFEKEGCIMCFKKVEENKVILESCIDEINFLLPYNKTHVIENITYKILKCRPIGIEKFLCGNETIRYILLPKINNVNLILIPMDCGDSPYRFYLLAIKNNKVISNLYVEGELFEPETMGNVERTNFSIDENGIIHVTTKVFIDNKIQSHNIKEFKINEDGTLN
;
A
#
# COMPACT_ATOMS: atom_id res chain seq x y z
N MET A 1 4.02 -24.10 72.66
CA MET A 1 2.56 -23.86 72.79
C MET A 1 2.18 -22.61 73.62
N LYS A 2 3.05 -22.07 74.50
CA LYS A 2 2.76 -20.85 75.28
C LYS A 2 2.95 -19.52 74.51
N PHE A 3 3.76 -19.49 73.44
CA PHE A 3 4.04 -18.25 72.69
C PHE A 3 2.90 -17.86 71.74
N THR A 4 2.21 -18.83 71.16
CA THR A 4 1.11 -18.61 70.20
C THR A 4 -0.17 -18.10 70.87
N LEU A 5 -0.42 -18.49 72.12
CA LEU A 5 -1.55 -18.01 72.92
C LEU A 5 -1.38 -16.56 73.39
N MET A 6 -0.14 -16.09 73.56
CA MET A 6 0.15 -14.74 74.02
C MET A 6 -0.04 -13.69 72.91
N ILE A 7 0.27 -14.05 71.65
CA ILE A 7 0.05 -13.18 70.49
C ILE A 7 -1.45 -13.07 70.16
N LEU A 8 -2.22 -14.16 70.30
CA LEU A 8 -3.67 -14.12 70.06
C LEU A 8 -4.42 -13.27 71.10
N SER A 9 -3.95 -13.28 72.35
CA SER A 9 -4.51 -12.46 73.44
C SER A 9 -4.34 -10.95 73.20
N GLU A 10 -3.18 -10.53 72.69
CA GLU A 10 -2.90 -9.11 72.40
C GLU A 10 -3.67 -8.61 71.16
N ILE A 11 -3.82 -9.45 70.13
CA ILE A 11 -4.61 -9.11 68.93
C ILE A 11 -6.10 -8.92 69.27
N ILE A 12 -6.64 -9.77 70.15
CA ILE A 12 -8.05 -9.66 70.60
C ILE A 12 -8.26 -8.41 71.46
N LYS A 13 -7.28 -8.02 72.29
CA LYS A 13 -7.32 -6.73 73.02
C LYS A 13 -7.28 -5.53 72.08
N MET A 14 -6.48 -5.58 71.01
CA MET A 14 -6.43 -4.51 70.01
C MET A 14 -7.74 -4.37 69.22
N MET A 15 -8.48 -5.47 68.99
CA MET A 15 -9.78 -5.43 68.31
C MET A 15 -10.95 -4.93 69.17
N MET A 16 -10.80 -4.87 70.50
CA MET A 16 -11.85 -4.39 71.41
C MET A 16 -11.76 -2.90 71.76
N MET A 17 -10.65 -2.21 71.43
CA MET A 17 -10.57 -0.77 71.62
C MET A 17 -11.04 -0.02 70.37
N ASN A 18 -12.27 0.49 70.50
CA ASN A 18 -12.79 1.64 69.76
C ASN A 18 -13.12 1.39 68.28
N LYS A 19 -14.33 0.88 68.00
CA LYS A 19 -14.89 0.69 66.65
C LYS A 19 -14.83 1.95 65.76
N ASN A 20 -14.74 3.15 66.35
CA ASN A 20 -14.61 4.40 65.60
C ASN A 20 -13.18 4.68 65.11
N SER A 21 -12.14 4.08 65.70
CA SER A 21 -10.74 4.25 65.26
C SER A 21 -10.38 3.34 64.08
N LEU A 22 -10.93 2.13 64.04
CA LEU A 22 -10.71 1.19 62.93
C LEU A 22 -11.36 1.68 61.62
N PHE A 23 -12.49 2.38 61.72
CA PHE A 23 -13.18 2.96 60.56
C PHE A 23 -12.42 4.15 59.96
N LEU A 24 -11.76 4.96 60.80
CA LEU A 24 -10.89 6.06 60.37
C LEU A 24 -9.58 5.56 59.72
N LEU A 25 -9.04 4.43 60.18
CA LEU A 25 -7.86 3.82 59.57
C LEU A 25 -8.19 3.23 58.17
N LEU A 26 -9.36 2.62 58.02
CA LEU A 26 -9.85 2.10 56.73
C LEU A 26 -10.18 3.21 55.72
N LEU A 27 -10.74 4.34 56.18
CA LEU A 27 -10.96 5.53 55.33
C LEU A 27 -9.64 6.15 54.85
N PHE A 28 -8.59 6.19 55.69
CA PHE A 28 -7.27 6.68 55.26
C PHE A 28 -6.60 5.79 54.20
N THR A 29 -6.86 4.48 54.21
CA THR A 29 -6.35 3.58 53.15
C THR A 29 -7.07 3.70 51.81
N PHE A 30 -8.29 4.26 51.78
CA PHE A 30 -9.01 4.53 50.53
C PHE A 30 -8.57 5.83 49.84
N PHE A 31 -8.04 6.82 50.57
CA PHE A 31 -7.57 8.08 49.97
C PHE A 31 -6.10 8.08 49.54
N LEU A 32 -5.33 7.03 49.87
CA LEU A 32 -3.92 6.90 49.48
C LEU A 32 -3.67 5.95 48.29
N SER A 33 -4.73 5.34 47.73
CA SER A 33 -4.59 4.47 46.56
C SER A 33 -4.98 5.22 45.27
N CYS A 34 -3.95 5.65 44.54
CA CYS A 34 -3.93 6.07 43.14
C CYS A 34 -4.61 7.41 42.77
N LYS A 35 -3.96 8.51 43.15
CA LYS A 35 -3.83 9.68 42.26
C LYS A 35 -2.75 9.36 41.22
N GLN A 36 -3.09 8.54 40.22
CA GLN A 36 -2.21 8.32 39.09
C GLN A 36 -2.29 9.56 38.21
N SER A 37 -1.18 10.26 38.05
CA SER A 37 -1.15 11.51 37.27
C SER A 37 -1.59 11.23 35.82
N ASN A 38 -2.53 12.01 35.31
CA ASN A 38 -2.96 11.91 33.91
C ASN A 38 -1.81 12.19 32.93
N ALA A 39 -0.73 12.85 33.38
CA ALA A 39 0.48 13.08 32.59
C ALA A 39 1.24 11.78 32.27
N THR A 40 1.23 10.78 33.16
CA THR A 40 1.92 9.50 32.94
C THR A 40 1.20 8.55 32.00
N LEU A 41 -0.13 8.70 31.80
CA LEU A 41 -0.90 7.84 30.90
C LEU A 41 -0.81 8.33 29.45
N GLU A 42 -0.83 9.65 29.22
CA GLU A 42 -0.52 10.23 27.90
C GLU A 42 0.95 10.03 27.51
N GLN A 43 1.90 10.17 28.44
CA GLN A 43 3.32 9.91 28.14
C GLN A 43 3.61 8.42 27.91
N LYS A 44 2.98 7.49 28.65
CA LYS A 44 3.12 6.04 28.36
C LYS A 44 2.44 5.66 27.03
N ASN A 45 1.31 6.26 26.69
CA ASN A 45 0.65 6.01 25.40
C ASN A 45 1.47 6.58 24.24
N ASN A 46 2.07 7.76 24.39
CA ASN A 46 2.94 8.35 23.36
C ASN A 46 4.29 7.64 23.24
N GLN A 47 4.92 7.22 24.36
CA GLN A 47 6.15 6.42 24.31
C GLN A 47 5.90 5.02 23.74
N ASN A 48 4.80 4.35 24.08
CA ASN A 48 4.46 3.05 23.47
C ASN A 48 4.09 3.18 21.99
N LYS A 49 3.54 4.33 21.57
CA LYS A 49 3.28 4.63 20.15
C LYS A 49 4.58 4.88 19.38
N GLU A 50 5.52 5.66 19.92
CA GLU A 50 6.85 5.86 19.33
C GLU A 50 7.73 4.60 19.35
N LEU A 51 7.62 3.75 20.38
CA LEU A 51 8.36 2.48 20.44
C LEU A 51 7.83 1.47 19.42
N LYS A 52 6.50 1.41 19.21
CA LYS A 52 5.85 0.56 18.20
C LYS A 52 6.11 1.02 16.78
N GLU A 53 6.32 2.32 16.55
CA GLU A 53 6.69 2.86 15.22
C GLU A 53 8.13 2.50 14.81
N ASN A 54 8.99 2.05 15.75
CA ASN A 54 10.40 1.72 15.52
C ASN A 54 10.73 0.22 15.44
N LEU A 55 9.73 -0.68 15.41
CA LEU A 55 9.93 -2.09 15.08
C LEU A 55 10.21 -2.25 13.57
N ASN A 56 11.17 -3.11 13.22
CA ASN A 56 11.66 -3.37 11.85
C ASN A 56 10.53 -3.34 10.82
N LYS A 57 10.55 -2.35 9.92
CA LYS A 57 9.59 -2.16 8.83
C LYS A 57 9.51 -3.36 7.87
N ASP A 58 10.52 -4.22 7.86
CA ASP A 58 10.73 -5.24 6.83
C ASP A 58 10.15 -6.63 7.18
N GLU A 59 9.56 -6.85 8.36
CA GLU A 59 8.97 -8.16 8.76
C GLU A 59 7.46 -8.12 8.98
N ARG A 60 6.78 -7.02 8.63
CA ARG A 60 5.35 -6.88 8.88
C ARG A 60 4.53 -7.64 7.84
N ASN A 61 3.48 -8.31 8.30
CA ASN A 61 2.52 -8.98 7.43
C ASN A 61 1.78 -7.91 6.61
N ASN A 62 2.27 -7.64 5.40
CA ASN A 62 1.67 -6.63 4.54
C ASN A 62 0.51 -7.24 3.76
N TRP A 63 -0.65 -6.59 3.80
CA TRP A 63 -1.78 -6.86 2.92
C TRP A 63 -2.04 -5.64 2.04
N LEU A 64 -2.19 -5.88 0.74
CA LEU A 64 -2.48 -4.85 -0.25
C LEU A 64 -3.91 -5.00 -0.74
N PHE A 65 -4.52 -3.88 -1.09
CA PHE A 65 -5.82 -3.91 -1.73
C PHE A 65 -5.79 -4.78 -2.98
N PHE A 66 -6.78 -5.66 -3.11
CA PHE A 66 -6.88 -6.59 -4.23
C PHE A 66 -8.09 -6.28 -5.09
N LYS A 67 -9.28 -6.20 -4.48
CA LYS A 67 -10.54 -5.99 -5.20
C LYS A 67 -11.66 -5.61 -4.24
N THR A 68 -12.70 -4.95 -4.75
CA THR A 68 -13.97 -4.77 -4.08
C THR A 68 -15.09 -5.52 -4.79
N VAL A 69 -16.03 -6.07 -4.03
CA VAL A 69 -17.22 -6.77 -4.56
C VAL A 69 -18.47 -6.28 -3.85
N SER A 70 -19.53 -6.01 -4.61
CA SER A 70 -20.82 -5.62 -4.04
C SER A 70 -21.56 -6.81 -3.44
N LEU A 71 -22.10 -6.67 -2.22
CA LEU A 71 -23.01 -7.68 -1.64
C LEU A 71 -24.34 -7.74 -2.37
N SER A 72 -24.73 -6.65 -3.03
CA SER A 72 -25.91 -6.55 -3.88
C SER A 72 -25.57 -5.68 -5.09
N PRO A 73 -25.12 -6.27 -6.21
CA PRO A 73 -24.62 -5.54 -7.38
C PRO A 73 -25.58 -4.50 -7.94
N ASN A 74 -26.89 -4.68 -7.72
CA ASN A 74 -27.93 -3.77 -8.18
C ASN A 74 -28.31 -2.68 -7.16
N SER A 75 -27.68 -2.67 -5.98
CA SER A 75 -28.05 -1.79 -4.87
C SER A 75 -26.92 -0.91 -4.37
N TYR A 76 -25.66 -1.29 -4.60
CA TYR A 76 -24.50 -0.56 -4.10
C TYR A 76 -23.46 -0.35 -5.21
N LEU A 77 -23.06 0.91 -5.39
CA LEU A 77 -21.88 1.29 -6.17
C LEU A 77 -20.67 1.21 -5.24
N CYS A 78 -19.79 0.26 -5.47
CA CYS A 78 -18.59 0.10 -4.68
C CYS A 78 -17.49 1.04 -5.19
N ASP A 79 -17.11 2.03 -4.39
CA ASP A 79 -15.96 2.88 -4.63
C ASP A 79 -14.73 2.34 -3.90
N ASP A 80 -13.70 1.96 -4.66
CA ASP A 80 -12.44 1.45 -4.15
C ASP A 80 -11.30 2.49 -4.15
N TYR A 81 -11.57 3.73 -4.58
CA TYR A 81 -10.55 4.77 -4.73
C TYR A 81 -9.73 4.99 -3.45
N ASN A 82 -10.42 5.02 -2.32
CA ASN A 82 -9.80 5.22 -1.00
C ASN A 82 -9.01 4.01 -0.49
N TYR A 83 -9.16 2.84 -1.13
CA TYR A 83 -8.54 1.58 -0.71
C TYR A 83 -7.36 1.16 -1.60
N ASN A 84 -7.37 1.57 -2.87
CA ASN A 84 -6.35 1.18 -3.87
C ASN A 84 -4.89 1.41 -3.46
N SER A 85 -4.64 2.43 -2.63
CA SER A 85 -3.29 2.77 -2.15
C SER A 85 -3.00 2.31 -0.72
N LEU A 86 -3.99 1.72 -0.03
CA LEU A 86 -3.84 1.33 1.37
C LEU A 86 -2.97 0.09 1.51
N LYS A 87 -1.99 0.20 2.39
CA LYS A 87 -1.25 -0.93 2.94
C LYS A 87 -1.78 -1.22 4.33
N PHE A 88 -2.23 -2.44 4.53
CA PHE A 88 -2.76 -2.91 5.79
C PHE A 88 -1.74 -3.84 6.44
N ASP A 89 -1.44 -3.63 7.71
CA ASP A 89 -0.58 -4.52 8.50
C ASP A 89 -1.20 -4.79 9.87
N ILE A 90 -0.84 -5.94 10.44
CA ILE A 90 -1.19 -6.33 11.80
C ILE A 90 0.07 -6.87 12.47
N ASP A 91 0.41 -6.28 13.60
CA ASP A 91 1.48 -6.72 14.48
C ASP A 91 1.01 -6.70 15.93
N ASN A 92 1.10 -7.84 16.62
CA ASN A 92 0.76 -7.99 18.04
C ASN A 92 -0.56 -7.31 18.45
N ASP A 93 -1.64 -7.57 17.71
CA ASP A 93 -2.99 -6.99 17.87
C ASP A 93 -3.10 -5.48 17.65
N SER A 94 -2.09 -4.85 17.06
CA SER A 94 -2.16 -3.47 16.57
C SER A 94 -2.30 -3.47 15.05
N VAL A 95 -3.20 -2.63 14.55
CA VAL A 95 -3.36 -2.41 13.11
C VAL A 95 -2.53 -1.20 12.69
N PHE A 96 -1.91 -1.31 11.52
CA PHE A 96 -1.25 -0.20 10.85
C PHE A 96 -1.85 -0.04 9.46
N ILE A 97 -2.05 1.21 9.07
CA ILE A 97 -2.46 1.58 7.72
C ILE A 97 -1.41 2.52 7.16
N ASN A 98 -0.86 2.18 5.99
CA ASN A 98 0.25 2.91 5.37
C ASN A 98 1.44 3.10 6.32
N ASN A 99 1.81 2.03 7.03
CA ASN A 99 2.85 2.02 8.07
C ASN A 99 2.59 2.91 9.30
N LYS A 100 1.41 3.54 9.40
CA LYS A 100 1.03 4.36 10.55
C LYS A 100 0.12 3.56 11.46
N TYR A 101 0.43 3.55 12.75
CA TYR A 101 -0.44 2.94 13.76
C TYR A 101 -1.84 3.58 13.70
N THR A 102 -2.88 2.75 13.70
CA THR A 102 -4.27 3.20 13.78
C THR A 102 -4.86 2.90 15.15
N ASP A 103 -5.19 1.64 15.41
CA ASP A 103 -5.87 1.19 16.61
C ASP A 103 -5.49 -0.26 16.95
N ASP A 104 -5.71 -0.64 18.22
CA ASP A 104 -5.62 -2.02 18.66
C ASP A 104 -6.92 -2.80 18.34
N VAL A 105 -6.80 -4.10 18.11
CA VAL A 105 -7.89 -5.02 17.80
C VAL A 105 -8.00 -6.17 18.81
N TYR A 106 -9.18 -6.76 18.92
CA TYR A 106 -9.35 -8.09 19.50
C TYR A 106 -9.17 -9.13 18.41
N THR A 107 -8.20 -10.02 18.56
CA THR A 107 -8.01 -11.17 17.66
C THR A 107 -8.67 -12.41 18.25
N SER A 108 -9.41 -13.15 17.43
CA SER A 108 -10.04 -14.40 17.85
C SER A 108 -10.15 -15.42 16.71
N SER A 109 -10.52 -16.65 17.04
CA SER A 109 -10.92 -17.67 16.08
C SER A 109 -12.32 -18.14 16.43
N ILE A 110 -13.24 -18.05 15.48
CA ILE A 110 -14.66 -18.36 15.69
C ILE A 110 -15.17 -19.25 14.57
N LYS A 111 -16.32 -19.91 14.78
CA LYS A 111 -16.98 -20.61 13.69
C LYS A 111 -17.44 -19.58 12.66
N SER A 112 -17.23 -19.88 11.39
CA SER A 112 -17.49 -18.92 10.32
C SER A 112 -18.95 -18.51 10.26
N GLU A 113 -19.87 -19.44 10.51
CA GLU A 113 -21.31 -19.16 10.59
C GLU A 113 -21.65 -18.15 11.69
N ASP A 114 -20.94 -18.18 12.83
CA ASP A 114 -21.19 -17.30 13.97
C ASP A 114 -20.68 -15.86 13.73
N TYR A 115 -19.72 -15.67 12.80
CA TYR A 115 -19.28 -14.34 12.39
C TYR A 115 -20.40 -13.57 11.68
N PHE A 116 -21.18 -14.27 10.85
CA PHE A 116 -22.27 -13.65 10.11
C PHE A 116 -23.53 -13.67 10.97
N LYS A 117 -23.98 -12.48 11.37
CA LYS A 117 -25.20 -12.30 12.18
C LYS A 117 -26.43 -13.06 11.66
N TYR A 118 -26.50 -13.27 10.34
CA TYR A 118 -27.61 -13.97 9.70
C TYR A 118 -27.12 -15.05 8.75
N LYS A 119 -27.81 -16.20 8.74
CA LYS A 119 -27.52 -17.32 7.85
C LYS A 119 -27.48 -16.93 6.36
N TYR A 120 -28.38 -16.05 5.92
CA TYR A 120 -28.39 -15.61 4.52
C TYR A 120 -27.13 -14.81 4.15
N LEU A 121 -26.55 -14.04 5.09
CA LEU A 121 -25.29 -13.34 4.85
C LEU A 121 -24.15 -14.34 4.69
N TYR A 122 -24.08 -15.35 5.55
CA TYR A 122 -23.08 -16.42 5.41
C TYR A 122 -23.16 -17.10 4.04
N GLU A 123 -24.35 -17.49 3.58
CA GLU A 123 -24.53 -18.12 2.27
C GLU A 123 -24.19 -17.16 1.11
N THR A 124 -24.54 -15.88 1.23
CA THR A 124 -24.16 -14.85 0.25
C THR A 124 -22.64 -14.70 0.16
N TYR A 125 -21.96 -14.54 1.29
CA TYR A 125 -20.50 -14.47 1.34
C TYR A 125 -19.86 -15.75 0.78
N LYS A 126 -20.37 -16.92 1.15
CA LYS A 126 -19.87 -18.20 0.64
C LYS A 126 -19.95 -18.29 -0.88
N LYS A 127 -21.06 -17.84 -1.47
CA LYS A 127 -21.23 -17.79 -2.93
C LYS A 127 -20.28 -16.78 -3.56
N ILE A 128 -20.22 -15.55 -3.05
CA ILE A 128 -19.35 -14.49 -3.58
C ILE A 128 -17.88 -14.90 -3.51
N LEU A 129 -17.43 -15.40 -2.35
CA LEU A 129 -16.05 -15.82 -2.16
C LEU A 129 -15.66 -16.97 -3.09
N LYS A 130 -16.59 -17.90 -3.35
CA LYS A 130 -16.37 -18.97 -4.32
C LYS A 130 -16.31 -18.46 -5.76
N GLN A 131 -17.17 -17.53 -6.15
CA GLN A 131 -17.26 -17.03 -7.52
C GLN A 131 -16.14 -16.05 -7.86
N GLU A 132 -15.87 -15.10 -6.98
CA GLU A 132 -14.96 -13.99 -7.25
C GLU A 132 -13.50 -14.29 -6.87
N PHE A 133 -13.29 -15.23 -5.93
CA PHE A 133 -11.96 -15.53 -5.40
C PHE A 133 -11.60 -17.02 -5.46
N ASN A 134 -12.54 -17.89 -5.85
CA ASN A 134 -12.39 -19.36 -5.79
C ASN A 134 -12.03 -19.87 -4.38
N ILE A 135 -12.59 -19.24 -3.34
CA ILE A 135 -12.33 -19.58 -1.93
C ILE A 135 -13.55 -20.27 -1.34
N ASP A 136 -13.34 -21.39 -0.66
CA ASP A 136 -14.34 -22.02 0.20
C ASP A 136 -14.17 -21.53 1.64
N ILE A 137 -15.25 -21.05 2.26
CA ILE A 137 -15.17 -20.55 3.64
C ILE A 137 -14.89 -21.75 4.58
N PRO A 138 -13.78 -21.73 5.35
CA PRO A 138 -13.47 -22.81 6.28
C PRO A 138 -14.49 -22.84 7.42
N LYS A 139 -14.54 -23.92 8.21
CA LYS A 139 -15.46 -24.00 9.37
C LYS A 139 -15.13 -22.99 10.47
N ILE A 140 -13.85 -22.64 10.60
CA ILE A 140 -13.32 -21.71 11.59
C ILE A 140 -12.49 -20.68 10.85
N ILE A 141 -12.72 -19.41 11.15
CA ILE A 141 -11.96 -18.27 10.60
C ILE A 141 -11.29 -17.50 11.73
N LYS A 142 -10.14 -16.91 11.42
CA LYS A 142 -9.54 -15.89 12.27
C LYS A 142 -10.27 -14.57 12.02
N THR A 143 -10.50 -13.80 13.06
CA THR A 143 -11.19 -12.51 12.99
C THR A 143 -10.47 -11.47 13.81
N ILE A 144 -10.61 -10.21 13.43
CA ILE A 144 -10.22 -9.05 14.23
C ILE A 144 -11.43 -8.12 14.41
N ARG A 145 -11.50 -7.47 15.57
CA ARG A 145 -12.50 -6.44 15.89
C ARG A 145 -11.82 -5.22 16.46
N ASN A 146 -12.12 -4.04 15.94
CA ASN A 146 -11.63 -2.77 16.45
C ASN A 146 -12.03 -2.58 17.92
N LYS A 147 -11.05 -2.40 18.83
CA LYS A 147 -11.32 -2.15 20.26
C LYS A 147 -12.01 -0.81 20.51
N ARG A 148 -11.90 0.13 19.56
CA ARG A 148 -12.40 1.50 19.62
C ARG A 148 -13.58 1.75 18.67
N VAL A 149 -14.36 0.72 18.34
CA VAL A 149 -15.51 0.79 17.41
C VAL A 149 -16.58 1.84 17.77
N TYR A 150 -16.67 2.26 19.03
CA TYR A 150 -17.61 3.30 19.49
C TYR A 150 -16.94 4.66 19.74
N ASP A 151 -15.64 4.77 19.46
CA ASP A 151 -14.88 6.00 19.61
C ASP A 151 -14.83 6.75 18.28
N LYS A 152 -15.40 7.96 18.25
CA LYS A 152 -15.43 8.83 17.07
C LYS A 152 -14.03 9.23 16.57
N ASN A 153 -13.00 9.05 17.40
CA ASN A 153 -11.61 9.33 17.07
C ASN A 153 -10.82 8.07 16.69
N SER A 154 -11.47 6.93 16.46
CA SER A 154 -10.81 5.75 15.91
C SER A 154 -10.45 6.00 14.45
N GLU A 155 -9.17 5.88 14.13
CA GLU A 155 -8.71 5.97 12.75
C GLU A 155 -9.09 4.70 11.97
N LEU A 156 -9.12 3.55 12.65
CA LEU A 156 -9.48 2.27 12.05
C LEU A 156 -10.98 2.18 11.68
N ASP A 157 -11.87 2.77 12.48
CA ASP A 157 -13.32 2.75 12.24
C ASP A 157 -13.73 3.45 10.92
N LYS A 158 -12.88 4.37 10.43
CA LYS A 158 -13.04 4.95 9.09
C LYS A 158 -13.01 3.87 7.99
N TYR A 159 -12.26 2.80 8.21
CA TYR A 159 -12.08 1.70 7.27
C TYR A 159 -12.99 0.51 7.60
N PHE A 160 -12.89 -0.05 8.80
CA PHE A 160 -13.70 -1.20 9.21
C PHE A 160 -13.85 -1.34 10.72
N GLN A 161 -14.89 -2.07 11.12
CA GLN A 161 -15.17 -2.43 12.51
C GLN A 161 -14.69 -3.85 12.83
N ASP A 162 -15.02 -4.78 11.93
CA ASP A 162 -14.69 -6.18 12.02
C ASP A 162 -14.09 -6.62 10.68
N ALA A 163 -13.10 -7.51 10.72
CA ALA A 163 -12.53 -8.15 9.54
C ALA A 163 -12.23 -9.62 9.82
N PHE A 164 -12.17 -10.43 8.77
CA PHE A 164 -11.84 -11.85 8.88
C PHE A 164 -10.81 -12.28 7.84
N PHE A 165 -10.09 -13.35 8.17
CA PHE A 165 -8.99 -13.88 7.38
C PHE A 165 -9.34 -15.26 6.85
N ILE A 166 -9.07 -15.48 5.56
CA ILE A 166 -9.07 -16.81 4.93
C ILE A 166 -7.83 -16.88 4.07
N ASP A 167 -6.99 -17.88 4.33
CA ASP A 167 -5.70 -18.06 3.65
C ASP A 167 -4.87 -16.77 3.63
N ASN A 168 -4.59 -16.25 2.44
CA ASN A 168 -3.81 -15.04 2.21
C ASN A 168 -4.69 -13.81 1.98
N TYR A 169 -5.95 -13.81 2.44
CA TYR A 169 -6.87 -12.70 2.24
C TYR A 169 -7.43 -12.17 3.56
N VAL A 170 -7.74 -10.87 3.55
CA VAL A 170 -8.50 -10.16 4.58
C VAL A 170 -9.74 -9.60 3.92
N PHE A 171 -10.88 -9.83 4.56
CA PHE A 171 -12.18 -9.36 4.11
C PHE A 171 -12.84 -8.52 5.20
N PHE A 172 -13.45 -7.42 4.80
CA PHE A 172 -14.33 -6.65 5.66
C PHE A 172 -15.43 -5.97 4.85
N GLU A 173 -16.54 -5.64 5.50
CA GLU A 173 -17.64 -4.92 4.88
C GLU A 173 -17.51 -3.42 5.12
N LYS A 174 -17.72 -2.63 4.06
CA LYS A 174 -17.99 -1.20 4.17
C LYS A 174 -19.12 -0.83 3.20
N GLU A 175 -20.18 -0.23 3.73
CA GLU A 175 -21.27 0.35 2.93
C GLU A 175 -21.90 -0.62 1.91
N GLY A 176 -22.07 -1.89 2.31
CA GLY A 176 -22.63 -2.93 1.43
C GLY A 176 -21.64 -3.53 0.43
N CYS A 177 -20.36 -3.19 0.53
CA CYS A 177 -19.28 -3.72 -0.29
C CYS A 177 -18.30 -4.55 0.55
N ILE A 178 -17.86 -5.68 0.00
CA ILE A 178 -16.78 -6.50 0.53
C ILE A 178 -15.47 -5.92 0.00
N MET A 179 -14.68 -5.36 0.89
CA MET A 179 -13.30 -4.96 0.61
C MET A 179 -12.39 -6.18 0.81
N CYS A 180 -11.54 -6.46 -0.18
CA CYS A 180 -10.61 -7.58 -0.13
C CYS A 180 -9.16 -7.09 -0.24
N PHE A 181 -8.35 -7.51 0.72
CA PHE A 181 -6.91 -7.30 0.72
C PHE A 181 -6.20 -8.65 0.65
N LYS A 182 -5.10 -8.72 -0.10
CA LYS A 182 -4.30 -9.93 -0.28
C LYS A 182 -2.93 -9.75 0.38
N LYS A 183 -2.50 -10.78 1.12
CA LYS A 183 -1.21 -10.83 1.77
C LYS A 183 -0.12 -10.83 0.71
N VAL A 184 0.88 -9.99 0.90
CA VAL A 184 2.11 -10.04 0.13
C VAL A 184 2.88 -11.25 0.64
N GLU A 185 2.94 -12.31 -0.16
CA GLU A 185 3.81 -13.44 0.13
C GLU A 185 5.27 -12.97 0.01
N GLU A 186 6.10 -13.19 1.04
CA GLU A 186 7.54 -12.86 1.04
C GLU A 186 8.37 -13.70 0.03
N ASN A 187 7.72 -14.54 -0.76
CA ASN A 187 8.36 -15.18 -1.89
C ASN A 187 8.33 -14.21 -3.06
N LYS A 188 9.51 -13.73 -3.50
CA LYS A 188 9.81 -13.10 -4.79
C LYS A 188 8.63 -13.23 -5.76
N VAL A 189 7.68 -12.29 -5.68
CA VAL A 189 6.63 -12.20 -6.68
C VAL A 189 7.37 -11.75 -7.92
N ILE A 190 7.71 -12.71 -8.79
CA ILE A 190 7.73 -12.41 -10.22
C ILE A 190 6.28 -12.02 -10.47
N LEU A 191 5.96 -10.73 -10.29
CA LEU A 191 4.75 -10.18 -10.86
C LEU A 191 4.89 -10.58 -12.31
N GLU A 192 3.93 -11.34 -12.85
CA GLU A 192 3.87 -11.51 -14.29
C GLU A 192 4.02 -10.11 -14.87
N SER A 193 5.15 -9.91 -15.54
CA SER A 193 5.52 -8.64 -16.12
C SER A 193 4.39 -8.30 -17.07
N CYS A 194 3.67 -7.21 -16.84
CA CYS A 194 2.60 -6.84 -17.76
C CYS A 194 3.09 -6.23 -19.07
N ILE A 195 4.42 -6.21 -19.21
CA ILE A 195 5.17 -5.92 -20.40
C ILE A 195 5.56 -7.26 -20.98
N ASP A 196 5.18 -7.50 -22.24
CA ASP A 196 5.53 -8.73 -22.94
C ASP A 196 7.05 -8.91 -22.96
N GLU A 197 7.52 -10.13 -22.68
CA GLU A 197 8.94 -10.45 -22.81
C GLU A 197 9.31 -10.72 -24.27
N ILE A 198 10.33 -10.04 -24.76
CA ILE A 198 11.01 -10.36 -26.02
C ILE A 198 12.51 -10.30 -25.79
N ASN A 199 13.22 -11.29 -26.32
CA ASN A 199 14.67 -11.29 -26.39
C ASN A 199 15.12 -10.32 -27.49
N PHE A 200 15.16 -9.02 -27.17
CA PHE A 200 15.87 -8.04 -28.00
C PHE A 200 17.37 -8.13 -27.70
N LEU A 201 18.17 -8.00 -28.75
CA LEU A 201 19.62 -7.83 -28.64
C LEU A 201 19.94 -6.34 -28.61
N LEU A 202 20.83 -5.95 -27.70
CA LEU A 202 21.54 -4.68 -27.78
C LEU A 202 22.61 -4.75 -28.90
N PRO A 203 23.00 -3.62 -29.51
CA PRO A 203 22.52 -2.27 -29.26
C PRO A 203 21.14 -2.00 -29.86
N TYR A 204 20.43 -1.02 -29.31
CA TYR A 204 19.19 -0.49 -29.85
C TYR A 204 19.44 0.86 -30.50
N ASN A 205 19.34 0.92 -31.83
CA ASN A 205 19.46 2.17 -32.57
C ASN A 205 18.40 2.20 -33.67
N LYS A 206 17.20 2.65 -33.29
CA LYS A 206 16.06 2.80 -34.20
C LYS A 206 15.45 4.18 -34.00
N THR A 207 15.33 4.93 -35.08
CA THR A 207 14.44 6.10 -35.14
C THR A 207 13.05 5.62 -35.51
N HIS A 208 12.03 6.07 -34.79
CA HIS A 208 10.68 5.63 -35.04
C HIS A 208 9.97 6.59 -35.99
N VAL A 209 9.53 6.07 -37.13
CA VAL A 209 8.68 6.80 -38.08
C VAL A 209 7.23 6.56 -37.68
N ILE A 210 6.59 7.58 -37.12
CA ILE A 210 5.30 7.53 -36.40
C ILE A 210 4.24 6.73 -37.16
N GLU A 211 4.15 6.94 -38.47
CA GLU A 211 3.14 6.36 -39.36
C GLU A 211 3.27 4.83 -39.48
N ASN A 212 4.46 4.28 -39.18
CA ASN A 212 4.80 2.87 -39.37
C ASN A 212 5.06 2.13 -38.06
N ILE A 213 4.75 2.74 -36.90
CA ILE A 213 4.99 2.11 -35.60
C ILE A 213 3.86 1.13 -35.28
N THR A 214 4.24 -0.12 -35.00
CA THR A 214 3.32 -1.09 -34.39
C THR A 214 3.40 -0.98 -32.88
N TYR A 215 2.33 -0.45 -32.27
CA TYR A 215 2.23 -0.35 -30.82
C TYR A 215 1.63 -1.61 -30.21
N LYS A 216 2.10 -1.93 -29.00
CA LYS A 216 1.44 -2.88 -28.10
C LYS A 216 0.54 -2.14 -27.13
N ILE A 217 -0.49 -2.81 -26.62
CA ILE A 217 -1.35 -2.29 -25.54
C ILE A 217 -0.89 -2.90 -24.22
N LEU A 218 -0.67 -2.05 -23.22
CA LEU A 218 -0.29 -2.48 -21.87
C LEU A 218 -1.50 -3.16 -21.22
N LYS A 219 -1.33 -4.45 -20.84
CA LYS A 219 -2.42 -5.30 -20.31
C LYS A 219 -2.70 -5.05 -18.83
N CYS A 220 -1.81 -4.33 -18.14
CA CYS A 220 -1.98 -3.91 -16.75
C CYS A 220 -1.73 -2.43 -16.58
N ARG A 221 -1.98 -1.91 -15.37
CA ARG A 221 -1.69 -0.53 -14.98
C ARG A 221 -0.56 -0.51 -13.93
N PRO A 222 0.71 -0.34 -14.33
CA PRO A 222 1.80 -0.17 -13.39
C PRO A 222 1.60 1.06 -12.49
N ILE A 223 2.04 0.99 -11.24
CA ILE A 223 1.95 2.12 -10.31
C ILE A 223 2.79 3.30 -10.85
N GLY A 224 2.18 4.48 -10.92
CA GLY A 224 2.84 5.72 -11.37
C GLY A 224 2.75 5.97 -12.88
N ILE A 225 2.01 5.13 -13.60
CA ILE A 225 1.81 5.24 -15.04
C ILE A 225 0.77 6.33 -15.42
N GLU A 226 -0.02 6.78 -14.45
CA GLU A 226 -1.18 7.65 -14.66
C GLU A 226 -0.82 8.96 -15.35
N LYS A 227 0.38 9.48 -15.06
CA LYS A 227 0.90 10.72 -15.65
C LYS A 227 1.19 10.64 -17.16
N PHE A 228 1.18 9.43 -17.73
CA PHE A 228 1.42 9.19 -19.16
C PHE A 228 0.15 8.76 -19.93
N LEU A 229 -1.01 8.73 -19.28
CA LEU A 229 -2.26 8.32 -19.93
C LEU A 229 -2.77 9.37 -20.94
N CYS A 230 -2.45 10.66 -20.73
CA CYS A 230 -2.94 11.75 -21.59
C CYS A 230 -4.48 11.74 -21.77
N GLY A 231 -5.24 11.32 -20.75
CA GLY A 231 -6.70 11.21 -20.80
C GLY A 231 -7.24 9.93 -21.48
N ASN A 232 -6.38 9.06 -21.99
CA ASN A 232 -6.77 7.77 -22.56
C ASN A 232 -7.02 6.72 -21.47
N GLU A 233 -7.89 5.75 -21.75
CA GLU A 233 -8.15 4.62 -20.86
C GLU A 233 -7.04 3.55 -20.90
N THR A 234 -6.39 3.42 -22.06
CA THR A 234 -5.35 2.41 -22.31
C THR A 234 -4.03 3.06 -22.70
N ILE A 235 -2.93 2.33 -22.46
CA ILE A 235 -1.59 2.79 -22.77
C ILE A 235 -1.03 1.97 -23.91
N ARG A 236 -0.67 2.66 -24.98
CA ARG A 236 0.09 2.11 -26.10
C ARG A 236 1.58 2.28 -25.84
N TYR A 237 2.39 1.28 -26.18
CA TYR A 237 3.82 1.31 -25.92
C TYR A 237 4.62 0.58 -27.00
N ILE A 238 5.91 0.91 -27.08
CA ILE A 238 6.91 0.18 -27.86
C ILE A 238 7.83 -0.52 -26.87
N LEU A 239 8.09 -1.80 -27.09
CA LEU A 239 8.98 -2.58 -26.24
C LEU A 239 10.45 -2.26 -26.57
N LEU A 240 11.26 -2.09 -25.54
CA LEU A 240 12.71 -1.92 -25.64
C LEU A 240 13.45 -3.12 -25.01
N PRO A 241 14.77 -3.28 -25.28
CA PRO A 241 15.58 -4.29 -24.60
C PRO A 241 15.58 -4.09 -23.08
N LYS A 242 15.54 -5.21 -22.36
CA LYS A 242 15.64 -5.23 -20.89
C LYS A 242 17.08 -4.95 -20.46
N ILE A 243 17.27 -4.15 -19.42
CA ILE A 243 18.60 -3.84 -18.86
C ILE A 243 18.57 -4.11 -17.36
N ASN A 244 19.53 -4.86 -16.82
CA ASN A 244 19.61 -5.18 -15.39
C ASN A 244 18.31 -5.73 -14.77
N ASN A 245 17.59 -6.57 -15.52
CA ASN A 245 16.26 -7.09 -15.15
C ASN A 245 15.18 -6.02 -14.94
N VAL A 246 15.35 -4.83 -15.51
CA VAL A 246 14.38 -3.73 -15.56
C VAL A 246 13.75 -3.67 -16.95
N ASN A 247 12.42 -3.66 -17.01
CA ASN A 247 11.70 -3.56 -18.28
C ASN A 247 11.72 -2.12 -18.76
N LEU A 248 12.06 -1.94 -20.04
CA LEU A 248 12.06 -0.64 -20.70
C LEU A 248 10.97 -0.60 -21.76
N ILE A 249 10.21 0.49 -21.79
CA ILE A 249 9.22 0.76 -22.83
C ILE A 249 9.29 2.21 -23.27
N LEU A 250 8.93 2.49 -24.51
CA LEU A 250 8.59 3.84 -24.95
C LEU A 250 7.09 4.04 -24.87
N ILE A 251 6.67 5.16 -24.30
CA ILE A 251 5.28 5.61 -24.30
C ILE A 251 5.16 6.90 -25.08
N PRO A 252 4.26 6.98 -26.07
CA PRO A 252 3.96 8.22 -26.76
C PRO A 252 3.21 9.16 -25.81
N MET A 253 3.66 10.41 -25.77
CA MET A 253 2.91 11.48 -25.11
C MET A 253 1.98 12.14 -26.12
N ASP A 254 0.75 11.63 -26.17
CA ASP A 254 -0.29 12.05 -27.11
C ASP A 254 -1.03 13.33 -26.69
N CYS A 255 -0.59 13.96 -25.60
CA CYS A 255 -1.14 15.21 -25.11
C CYS A 255 -0.12 16.34 -25.21
N GLY A 256 -0.60 17.52 -25.63
CA GLY A 256 0.17 18.74 -25.81
C GLY A 256 0.36 19.15 -27.28
N ASP A 257 0.95 20.33 -27.48
CA ASP A 257 1.05 20.97 -28.80
C ASP A 257 2.30 20.54 -29.60
N SER A 258 2.78 19.32 -29.39
CA SER A 258 3.92 18.78 -30.13
C SER A 258 3.50 17.64 -31.02
N PRO A 259 3.99 17.59 -32.28
CA PRO A 259 3.56 16.57 -33.22
C PRO A 259 3.94 15.16 -32.77
N TYR A 260 4.99 15.04 -31.93
CA TYR A 260 5.55 13.75 -31.56
C TYR A 260 6.52 13.81 -30.37
N ARG A 261 6.29 12.98 -29.35
CA ARG A 261 7.20 12.78 -28.22
C ARG A 261 7.10 11.37 -27.63
N PHE A 262 8.24 10.74 -27.40
CA PHE A 262 8.36 9.51 -26.62
C PHE A 262 9.12 9.73 -25.32
N TYR A 263 8.58 9.11 -24.28
CA TYR A 263 9.26 8.93 -23.01
C TYR A 263 9.65 7.46 -22.86
N LEU A 264 10.90 7.23 -22.49
CA LEU A 264 11.37 5.94 -22.01
C LEU A 264 10.98 5.80 -20.55
N LEU A 265 10.32 4.69 -20.20
CA LEU A 265 10.01 4.32 -18.82
C LEU A 265 10.81 3.11 -18.39
N ALA A 266 11.40 3.21 -17.20
CA ALA A 266 11.98 2.07 -16.51
C ALA A 266 10.95 1.50 -15.52
N ILE A 267 10.53 0.27 -15.75
CA ILE A 267 9.49 -0.41 -14.98
C ILE A 267 10.09 -1.64 -14.31
N LYS A 268 9.95 -1.70 -12.98
CA LYS A 268 10.37 -2.84 -12.16
C LYS A 268 9.25 -3.19 -11.20
N ASN A 269 8.91 -4.49 -11.10
CA ASN A 269 7.84 -5.00 -10.22
C ASN A 269 6.50 -4.27 -10.42
N ASN A 270 6.09 -4.06 -11.68
CA ASN A 270 4.93 -3.27 -12.12
C ASN A 270 4.81 -1.88 -11.48
N LYS A 271 5.95 -1.23 -11.23
CA LYS A 271 6.02 0.18 -10.84
C LYS A 271 6.93 0.94 -11.79
N VAL A 272 6.52 2.13 -12.21
CA VAL A 272 7.39 3.07 -12.92
C VAL A 272 8.41 3.62 -11.92
N ILE A 273 9.68 3.29 -12.10
CA ILE A 273 10.77 3.71 -11.22
C ILE A 273 11.35 5.05 -11.69
N SER A 274 11.60 5.16 -12.99
CA SER A 274 12.14 6.37 -13.60
C SER A 274 11.59 6.55 -15.02
N ASN A 275 11.79 7.74 -15.56
CA ASN A 275 11.33 8.11 -16.89
C ASN A 275 12.26 9.17 -17.50
N LEU A 276 12.37 9.20 -18.83
CA LEU A 276 13.26 10.08 -19.57
C LEU A 276 12.61 10.46 -20.90
N TYR A 277 12.66 11.74 -21.27
CA TYR A 277 12.33 12.18 -22.63
C TYR A 277 13.48 11.78 -23.56
N VAL A 278 13.19 10.99 -24.60
CA VAL A 278 14.24 10.35 -25.42
C VAL A 278 14.06 10.52 -26.93
N GLU A 279 12.85 10.83 -27.40
CA GLU A 279 12.62 11.03 -28.83
C GLU A 279 11.48 12.02 -29.05
N GLY A 280 11.61 12.94 -30.01
CA GLY A 280 10.54 13.87 -30.33
C GLY A 280 10.98 15.14 -31.05
N GLU A 281 9.99 15.92 -31.45
CA GLU A 281 10.18 17.27 -31.98
C GLU A 281 9.44 18.29 -31.10
N LEU A 282 10.12 19.38 -30.78
CA LEU A 282 9.55 20.53 -30.06
C LEU A 282 9.67 21.79 -30.94
N PHE A 283 8.54 22.48 -31.07
CA PHE A 283 8.42 23.76 -31.77
C PHE A 283 8.07 24.83 -30.74
N GLU A 284 8.90 25.87 -30.65
CA GLU A 284 8.63 27.03 -29.80
C GLU A 284 7.89 28.09 -30.63
N PRO A 285 6.60 28.38 -30.33
CA PRO A 285 5.75 29.25 -31.15
C PRO A 285 6.28 30.69 -31.21
N GLU A 286 7.04 31.12 -30.20
CA GLU A 286 7.62 32.47 -30.12
C GLU A 286 8.85 32.65 -31.01
N THR A 287 9.45 31.55 -31.49
CA THR A 287 10.63 31.57 -32.34
C THR A 287 10.36 30.81 -33.63
N MET A 288 9.71 31.48 -34.59
CA MET A 288 9.45 30.91 -35.91
C MET A 288 10.75 30.35 -36.51
N GLY A 289 10.79 29.04 -36.75
CA GLY A 289 11.92 28.34 -37.37
C GLY A 289 12.85 27.59 -36.42
N ASN A 290 12.65 27.71 -35.10
CA ASN A 290 13.42 26.92 -34.13
C ASN A 290 12.76 25.55 -33.92
N VAL A 291 13.49 24.49 -34.25
CA VAL A 291 13.04 23.10 -34.02
C VAL A 291 14.08 22.40 -33.17
N GLU A 292 13.64 21.84 -32.04
CA GLU A 292 14.46 20.90 -31.29
C GLU A 292 14.08 19.48 -31.71
N ARG A 293 15.08 18.69 -32.14
CA ARG A 293 14.91 17.26 -32.41
C ARG A 293 15.72 16.45 -31.43
N THR A 294 15.05 15.55 -30.75
CA THR A 294 15.67 14.61 -29.81
C THR A 294 15.52 13.20 -30.32
N ASN A 295 16.59 12.41 -30.24
CA ASN A 295 16.60 10.98 -30.53
C ASN A 295 17.46 10.25 -29.50
N PHE A 296 17.33 8.93 -29.45
CA PHE A 296 18.14 8.11 -28.56
C PHE A 296 18.62 6.82 -29.20
N SER A 297 19.62 6.24 -28.56
CA SER A 297 20.06 4.87 -28.77
C SER A 297 20.45 4.23 -27.44
N ILE A 298 20.55 2.91 -27.41
CA ILE A 298 21.08 2.14 -26.29
C ILE A 298 22.25 1.33 -26.82
N ASP A 299 23.44 1.49 -26.23
CA ASP A 299 24.61 0.77 -26.69
C ASP A 299 24.66 -0.68 -26.16
N GLU A 300 25.73 -1.41 -26.53
CA GLU A 300 25.96 -2.81 -26.13
C GLU A 300 26.09 -3.00 -24.61
N ASN A 301 26.49 -1.94 -23.89
CA ASN A 301 26.63 -1.94 -22.44
C ASN A 301 25.33 -1.50 -21.73
N GLY A 302 24.28 -1.20 -22.49
CA GLY A 302 23.01 -0.72 -21.94
C GLY A 302 23.02 0.76 -21.54
N ILE A 303 23.97 1.56 -22.02
CA ILE A 303 23.97 3.00 -21.79
C ILE A 303 23.03 3.67 -22.79
N ILE A 304 22.14 4.51 -22.29
CA ILE A 304 21.20 5.27 -23.11
C ILE A 304 21.87 6.58 -23.53
N HIS A 305 22.02 6.78 -24.82
CA HIS A 305 22.56 7.99 -25.42
C HIS A 305 21.40 8.82 -25.97
N VAL A 306 21.12 9.98 -25.36
CA VAL A 306 20.12 10.94 -25.84
C VAL A 306 20.82 12.07 -26.55
N THR A 307 20.51 12.25 -27.84
CA THR A 307 21.05 13.33 -28.66
C THR A 307 19.96 14.34 -28.98
N THR A 308 20.21 15.59 -28.60
CA THR A 308 19.32 16.72 -28.88
C THR A 308 20.02 17.70 -29.81
N LYS A 309 19.36 18.07 -30.90
CA LYS A 309 19.83 19.06 -31.87
C LYS A 309 18.82 20.19 -32.00
N VAL A 310 19.29 21.43 -31.82
CA VAL A 310 18.47 22.63 -32.08
C VAL A 310 18.82 23.16 -33.45
N PHE A 311 17.79 23.33 -34.26
CA PHE A 311 17.86 23.90 -35.61
C PHE A 311 17.29 25.30 -35.58
N ILE A 312 18.02 26.27 -36.15
CA ILE A 312 17.52 27.63 -36.44
C ILE A 312 17.77 27.85 -37.92
N ASP A 313 16.73 28.22 -38.68
CA ASP A 313 16.79 28.37 -40.15
C ASP A 313 17.40 27.14 -40.85
N ASN A 314 16.98 25.94 -40.43
CA ASN A 314 17.50 24.64 -40.89
C ASN A 314 19.00 24.40 -40.67
N LYS A 315 19.68 25.22 -39.86
CA LYS A 315 21.08 25.01 -39.47
C LYS A 315 21.17 24.55 -38.02
N ILE A 316 22.01 23.56 -37.77
CA ILE A 316 22.29 23.09 -36.41
C ILE A 316 23.02 24.19 -35.66
N GLN A 317 22.41 24.69 -34.59
CA GLN A 317 23.00 25.69 -33.69
C GLN A 317 23.60 25.04 -32.46
N SER A 318 22.97 23.98 -31.97
CA SER A 318 23.49 23.21 -30.85
C SER A 318 23.31 21.72 -31.07
N HIS A 319 24.23 20.98 -30.46
CA HIS A 319 24.25 19.53 -30.45
C HIS A 319 24.67 19.13 -29.05
N ASN A 320 23.73 18.54 -28.30
CA ASN A 320 23.96 18.04 -26.96
C ASN A 320 23.78 16.53 -26.94
N ILE A 321 24.69 15.84 -26.27
CA ILE A 321 24.61 14.40 -26.03
C ILE A 321 24.64 14.20 -24.53
N LYS A 322 23.67 13.45 -24.01
CA LYS A 322 23.62 13.02 -22.62
C LYS A 322 23.59 11.50 -22.58
N GLU A 323 24.36 10.96 -21.65
CA GLU A 323 24.43 9.54 -21.38
C GLU A 323 23.68 9.28 -20.07
N PHE A 324 22.91 8.21 -20.05
CA PHE A 324 22.19 7.76 -18.86
C PHE A 324 22.41 6.28 -18.63
N LYS A 325 22.59 5.91 -17.36
CA LYS A 325 22.70 4.52 -16.95
C LYS A 325 21.48 4.11 -16.13
N ILE A 326 20.89 2.95 -16.47
CA ILE A 326 19.86 2.33 -15.66
C ILE A 326 20.50 1.45 -14.60
N ASN A 327 20.28 1.79 -13.33
CA ASN A 327 20.71 1.00 -12.20
C ASN A 327 19.82 -0.24 -12.03
N GLU A 328 20.30 -1.21 -11.24
CA GLU A 328 19.56 -2.44 -10.98
C GLU A 328 18.18 -2.20 -10.35
N ASP A 329 18.01 -1.13 -9.58
CA ASP A 329 16.73 -0.75 -8.98
C ASP A 329 15.76 -0.08 -9.96
N GLY A 330 16.22 0.27 -11.16
CA GLY A 330 15.46 0.97 -12.21
C GLY A 330 15.61 2.50 -12.20
N THR A 331 16.43 3.07 -11.31
CA THR A 331 16.75 4.50 -11.33
C THR A 331 17.66 4.86 -12.51
N LEU A 332 17.56 6.10 -12.98
CA LEU A 332 18.40 6.66 -14.04
C LEU A 332 19.40 7.64 -13.42
N ASN A 333 20.68 7.49 -13.78
CA ASN A 333 21.77 8.39 -13.42
C ASN A 333 22.40 9.01 -14.65
#